data_AF-A0AA86N3D1-F1
#
_entry.id   AF-A0AA86N3D1-F1
#
_cell.length_a   1.000
_cell.length_b   1.000
_cell.length_c   1.000
_cell.angle_alpha   90.00
_cell.angle_beta   90.00
_cell.angle_gamma   90.00
#
_symmetry.space_group_name_H-M   'P 1'
#
loop_
_entity.id
_entity.type
_entity.pdbx_description
1 polymer ?
#
loop_
_entity_poly.entity_id
_entity_poly.type
_entity_poly.pdbx_seq_one_letter_code
_entity_poly.pdbx_strand_id
1 'polypeptide(L)'
;MRGLPRAVRSALDKAHDSALLAVEVYNKPAVKFKSGGYIALMVIAWTALFHAIFFKKKRKPFYKKPSGRYVKTGGDYRYWELDECLRQYYGSDTMNAVRKNLEFFIPLRNKIEHRSMPELDANIFGECQAMLLNFDEMLEKEFGSKHCLRESLSFSLQMFPSAEGLIDAVTRNPAAKPIADFIQRYRSTVSPETLASGKYSFKAFLIQVTNHPGSSAPSIQFLHYDKLTEEQKKQARSYFKTL
;
A
#
# COMPACT_ATOMS: atom_id res chain seq x y z
N MET A 1 1.03 7.26 -31.35
CA MET A 1 0.94 7.98 -30.05
C MET A 1 2.31 8.51 -29.67
N ARG A 2 2.45 9.80 -29.32
CA ARG A 2 3.72 10.32 -28.76
C ARG A 2 3.98 9.65 -27.40
N GLY A 3 5.19 9.14 -27.19
CA GLY A 3 5.57 8.50 -25.93
C GLY A 3 5.56 9.47 -24.75
N LEU A 4 5.58 8.93 -23.51
CA LEU A 4 5.63 9.74 -22.29
C LEU A 4 6.90 10.63 -22.28
N PRO A 5 6.81 11.89 -21.80
CA PRO A 5 7.99 12.74 -21.60
C PRO A 5 9.05 12.07 -20.75
N ARG A 6 10.33 12.36 -21.00
CA ARG A 6 11.46 11.70 -20.31
C ARG A 6 11.36 11.74 -18.78
N ALA A 7 10.98 12.89 -18.21
CA ALA A 7 10.81 13.03 -16.75
C ALA A 7 9.67 12.16 -16.20
N VAL A 8 8.58 12.04 -16.96
CA VAL A 8 7.44 11.18 -16.59
C VAL A 8 7.86 9.72 -16.62
N ARG A 9 8.52 9.30 -17.71
CA ARG A 9 9.01 7.92 -17.86
C ARG A 9 9.99 7.54 -16.76
N SER A 10 11.02 8.35 -16.53
CA SER A 10 12.02 8.06 -15.49
C SER A 10 11.43 7.96 -14.09
N ALA A 11 10.45 8.81 -13.75
CA ALA A 11 9.75 8.72 -12.47
C ALA A 11 8.84 7.48 -12.39
N LEU A 12 8.19 7.12 -13.50
CA LEU A 12 7.34 5.93 -13.59
C LEU A 12 8.15 4.63 -13.49
N ASP A 13 9.29 4.54 -14.19
CA ASP A 13 10.20 3.39 -14.11
C ASP A 13 10.70 3.20 -12.66
N LYS A 14 11.12 4.29 -12.01
CA LYS A 14 11.49 4.27 -10.59
C LYS A 14 10.35 3.79 -9.69
N ALA A 15 9.12 4.23 -9.98
CA ALA A 15 7.95 3.83 -9.21
C ALA A 15 7.69 2.32 -9.33
N HIS A 16 7.79 1.78 -10.56
CA HIS A 16 7.68 0.35 -10.84
C HIS A 16 8.75 -0.47 -10.13
N ASP A 17 10.02 -0.15 -10.37
CA ASP A 17 11.16 -0.92 -9.83
C ASP A 17 11.11 -0.96 -8.30
N SER A 18 10.79 0.18 -7.68
CA SER A 18 10.68 0.27 -6.22
C SER A 18 9.51 -0.57 -5.69
N ALA A 19 8.36 -0.58 -6.37
CA ALA A 19 7.20 -1.35 -5.94
C ALA A 19 7.43 -2.87 -6.12
N LEU A 20 8.01 -3.28 -7.24
CA LEU A 20 8.34 -4.70 -7.49
C LEU A 20 9.35 -5.21 -6.45
N LEU A 21 10.40 -4.44 -6.19
CA LEU A 21 11.39 -4.78 -5.16
C LEU A 21 10.75 -4.83 -3.77
N ALA A 22 9.80 -3.95 -3.47
CA ALA A 22 9.05 -3.99 -2.21
C ALA A 22 8.35 -5.35 -2.04
N VAL A 23 7.61 -5.78 -3.07
CA VAL A 23 6.89 -7.05 -3.07
C VAL A 23 7.85 -8.24 -2.89
N GLU A 24 8.99 -8.23 -3.57
CA GLU A 24 10.01 -9.27 -3.40
C GLU A 24 10.52 -9.33 -1.94
N VAL A 25 10.85 -8.18 -1.36
CA VAL A 25 11.31 -8.09 0.04
C VAL A 25 10.24 -8.59 1.02
N TYR A 26 8.98 -8.22 0.79
CA TYR A 26 7.87 -8.64 1.66
C TYR A 26 7.63 -10.15 1.62
N ASN A 27 7.79 -10.76 0.45
CA ASN A 27 7.55 -12.19 0.25
C ASN A 27 8.77 -13.08 0.54
N LYS A 28 9.93 -12.49 0.87
CA LYS A 28 11.16 -13.25 1.15
C LYS A 28 11.05 -14.04 2.47
N PRO A 29 11.22 -15.37 2.47
CA PRO A 29 11.16 -16.15 3.71
C PRO A 29 12.35 -15.84 4.63
N ALA A 30 12.15 -16.01 5.93
CA ALA A 30 13.17 -15.89 6.98
C ALA A 30 13.80 -14.49 7.21
N VAL A 31 13.28 -13.42 6.60
CA VAL A 31 13.71 -12.04 6.87
C VAL A 31 12.85 -11.41 7.95
N LYS A 32 13.43 -11.16 9.13
CA LYS A 32 12.75 -10.53 10.28
C LYS A 32 12.29 -9.07 10.04
N PHE A 33 12.86 -8.40 9.02
CA PHE A 33 12.63 -6.99 8.70
C PHE A 33 11.88 -6.79 7.37
N LYS A 34 11.05 -7.75 6.95
CA LYS A 34 10.39 -7.70 5.64
C LYS A 34 9.38 -6.55 5.51
N SER A 35 8.55 -6.29 6.53
CA SER A 35 7.62 -5.14 6.49
C SER A 35 8.34 -3.79 6.51
N GLY A 36 9.45 -3.68 7.23
CA GLY A 36 10.23 -2.45 7.28
C GLY A 36 10.79 -2.07 5.91
N GLY A 37 11.44 -3.04 5.24
CA GLY A 37 11.95 -2.86 3.88
C GLY A 37 10.84 -2.59 2.86
N TYR A 38 9.72 -3.32 2.95
CA TYR A 38 8.54 -3.10 2.12
C TYR A 38 8.00 -1.67 2.24
N ILE A 39 7.78 -1.18 3.46
CA ILE A 39 7.23 0.17 3.70
C ILE A 39 8.15 1.24 3.11
N ALA A 40 9.47 1.13 3.34
CA ALA A 40 10.43 2.08 2.81
C ALA A 40 10.38 2.14 1.27
N LEU A 41 10.40 0.98 0.62
CA LEU A 41 10.35 0.87 -0.84
C LEU A 41 9.01 1.33 -1.42
N MET A 42 7.89 1.01 -0.77
CA MET A 42 6.57 1.48 -1.20
C MET A 42 6.39 2.99 -1.04
N VAL A 43 6.94 3.61 0.02
CA VAL A 43 6.95 5.07 0.16
C VAL A 43 7.75 5.72 -0.98
N ILE A 44 8.89 5.12 -1.37
CA ILE A 44 9.66 5.57 -2.54
C ILE A 44 8.84 5.41 -3.82
N ALA A 45 8.19 4.26 -4.01
CA ALA A 45 7.36 3.97 -5.17
C ALA A 45 6.23 4.99 -5.33
N TRP A 46 5.45 5.22 -4.28
CA TRP A 46 4.36 6.20 -4.29
C TRP A 46 4.84 7.63 -4.51
N THR A 47 5.96 8.02 -3.91
CA THR A 47 6.57 9.34 -4.14
C THR A 47 6.90 9.52 -5.61
N ALA A 48 7.57 8.53 -6.21
CA ALA A 48 7.93 8.55 -7.63
C ALA A 48 6.70 8.55 -8.55
N LEU A 49 5.65 7.78 -8.20
CA LEU A 49 4.38 7.78 -8.93
C LEU A 49 3.72 9.18 -8.91
N PHE A 50 3.64 9.83 -7.75
CA PHE A 50 3.11 11.19 -7.68
C PHE A 50 3.96 12.18 -8.47
N HIS A 51 5.29 12.06 -8.45
CA HIS A 51 6.16 12.88 -9.30
C HIS A 51 5.84 12.66 -10.78
N ALA A 52 5.68 11.42 -11.23
CA ALA A 52 5.29 11.10 -12.60
C ALA A 52 3.94 11.73 -12.97
N ILE A 53 2.94 11.64 -12.08
CA ILE A 53 1.61 12.26 -12.24
C ILE A 53 1.73 13.78 -12.37
N PHE A 54 2.49 14.44 -11.50
CA PHE A 54 2.67 15.89 -11.56
C PHE A 54 3.40 16.32 -12.83
N PHE A 55 4.47 15.62 -13.23
CA PHE A 55 5.15 15.88 -14.48
C PHE A 55 4.23 15.69 -15.70
N LYS A 56 3.38 14.66 -15.70
CA LYS A 56 2.37 14.43 -16.74
C LYS A 56 1.39 15.61 -16.82
N LYS A 57 1.00 16.17 -15.67
CA LYS A 57 0.18 17.38 -15.52
C LYS A 57 0.94 18.69 -15.73
N LYS A 58 2.18 18.65 -16.23
CA LYS A 58 3.08 19.81 -16.44
C LYS A 58 3.36 20.63 -15.16
N ARG A 59 3.22 20.01 -13.99
CA ARG A 59 3.50 20.59 -12.69
C ARG A 59 4.84 20.05 -12.19
N LYS A 60 5.75 20.94 -11.81
CA LYS A 60 7.05 20.53 -11.25
C LYS A 60 6.90 20.34 -9.73
N PRO A 61 7.10 19.13 -9.18
CA PRO A 61 6.90 18.84 -7.76
C PRO A 61 8.14 19.28 -6.95
N PHE A 62 8.52 20.55 -7.05
CA PHE A 62 9.70 21.12 -6.41
C PHE A 62 9.29 22.26 -5.47
N TYR A 63 9.98 22.38 -4.35
CA TYR A 63 9.82 23.54 -3.48
C TYR A 63 10.24 24.83 -4.18
N LYS A 64 9.51 25.91 -3.89
CA LYS A 64 9.84 27.27 -4.33
C LYS A 64 10.15 28.14 -3.12
N LYS A 65 11.09 29.05 -3.30
CA LYS A 65 11.35 30.16 -2.38
C LYS A 65 10.22 31.20 -2.50
N PRO A 66 10.06 32.13 -1.54
CA PRO A 66 9.12 33.25 -1.66
C PRO A 66 9.31 34.07 -2.95
N SER A 67 10.54 34.14 -3.46
CA SER A 67 10.86 34.80 -4.74
C SER A 67 10.39 34.04 -6.00
N GLY A 68 9.71 32.90 -5.85
CA GLY A 68 9.24 32.06 -6.96
C GLY A 68 10.31 31.14 -7.58
N ARG A 69 11.58 31.32 -7.23
CA ARG A 69 12.69 30.45 -7.69
C ARG A 69 12.64 29.09 -7.00
N TYR A 70 13.02 28.02 -7.72
CA TYR A 70 13.09 26.68 -7.14
C TYR A 70 14.19 26.56 -6.08
N VAL A 71 13.90 25.82 -5.01
CA VAL A 71 14.87 25.45 -3.98
C VAL A 71 15.77 24.36 -4.53
N LYS A 72 17.08 24.49 -4.28
CA LYS A 72 18.07 23.48 -4.58
C LYS A 72 18.86 23.10 -3.33
N THR A 73 19.20 21.82 -3.20
CA THR A 73 20.03 21.26 -2.12
C THR A 73 21.09 20.37 -2.77
N GLY A 74 22.37 20.59 -2.47
CA GLY A 74 23.46 19.81 -3.08
C GLY A 74 23.60 19.95 -4.61
N GLY A 75 23.06 21.02 -5.20
CA GLY A 75 23.07 21.25 -6.65
C GLY A 75 21.77 20.83 -7.37
N ASP A 76 20.99 19.95 -6.76
CA ASP A 76 19.75 19.40 -7.32
C ASP A 76 18.50 20.10 -6.81
N TYR A 77 17.40 20.02 -7.56
CA TYR A 77 16.11 20.53 -7.10
C TYR A 77 15.65 19.79 -5.86
N ARG A 78 15.08 20.53 -4.90
CA ARG A 78 14.43 19.91 -3.74
C ARG A 78 13.02 19.47 -4.13
N TYR A 79 12.87 18.17 -4.37
CA TYR A 79 11.57 17.54 -4.68
C TYR A 79 10.66 17.52 -3.45
N TRP A 80 9.35 17.50 -3.68
CA TRP A 80 8.35 17.20 -2.67
C TRP A 80 8.47 15.76 -2.19
N GLU A 81 8.47 15.57 -0.88
CA GLU A 81 8.25 14.28 -0.25
C GLU A 81 6.79 13.80 -0.41
N LEU A 82 6.54 12.52 -0.06
CA LEU A 82 5.20 11.92 -0.18
C LEU A 82 4.12 12.75 0.52
N ASP A 83 4.37 13.23 1.74
CA ASP A 83 3.40 14.05 2.48
C ASP A 83 2.95 15.29 1.70
N GLU A 84 3.90 16.04 1.14
CA GLU A 84 3.61 17.19 0.30
C GLU A 84 2.91 16.76 -1.00
N CYS A 85 3.33 15.66 -1.63
CA CYS A 85 2.63 15.11 -2.80
C CYS A 85 1.16 14.79 -2.51
N LEU A 86 0.85 14.20 -1.35
CA LEU A 86 -0.52 13.88 -0.92
C LEU A 86 -1.33 15.16 -0.72
N ARG A 87 -0.77 16.14 0.00
CA ARG A 87 -1.40 17.46 0.18
C ARG A 87 -1.72 18.13 -1.16
N GLN A 88 -0.79 18.05 -2.11
CA GLN A 88 -0.92 18.68 -3.43
C GLN A 88 -1.83 17.92 -4.41
N TYR A 89 -2.02 16.61 -4.25
CA TYR A 89 -2.89 15.81 -5.11
C TYR A 89 -4.34 15.75 -4.59
N TYR A 90 -4.53 15.52 -3.29
CA TYR A 90 -5.86 15.37 -2.69
C TYR A 90 -6.47 16.70 -2.22
N GLY A 91 -5.65 17.73 -1.98
CA GLY A 91 -6.13 19.03 -1.52
C GLY A 91 -6.96 18.91 -0.24
N SER A 92 -8.20 19.37 -0.30
CA SER A 92 -9.16 19.34 0.82
C SER A 92 -9.76 17.97 1.12
N ASP A 93 -9.60 16.97 0.24
CA ASP A 93 -10.04 15.59 0.47
C ASP A 93 -9.08 14.89 1.45
N THR A 94 -9.18 15.26 2.73
CA THR A 94 -8.29 14.79 3.79
C THR A 94 -8.67 13.44 4.35
N MET A 95 -9.90 12.98 4.14
CA MET A 95 -10.40 11.69 4.65
C MET A 95 -10.43 10.58 3.60
N ASN A 96 -9.94 10.85 2.39
CA ASN A 96 -9.78 9.82 1.36
C ASN A 96 -9.04 8.58 1.89
N ALA A 97 -9.61 7.40 1.66
CA ALA A 97 -9.07 6.16 2.20
C ALA A 97 -7.66 5.81 1.70
N VAL A 98 -7.36 6.06 0.42
CA VAL A 98 -6.02 5.86 -0.14
C VAL A 98 -5.03 6.84 0.50
N ARG A 99 -5.41 8.10 0.63
CA ARG A 99 -4.60 9.12 1.29
C ARG A 99 -4.30 8.73 2.74
N LYS A 100 -5.32 8.32 3.51
CA LYS A 100 -5.17 7.93 4.92
C LYS A 100 -4.33 6.68 5.11
N ASN A 101 -4.40 5.73 4.18
CA ASN A 101 -3.49 4.58 4.12
C ASN A 101 -2.03 5.03 3.93
N LEU A 102 -1.76 5.99 3.03
CA LEU A 102 -0.40 6.49 2.81
C LEU A 102 0.11 7.36 3.96
N GLU A 103 -0.74 8.21 4.53
CA GLU A 103 -0.44 9.04 5.71
C GLU A 103 -0.13 8.18 6.96
N PHE A 104 -0.66 6.95 7.04
CA PHE A 104 -0.34 6.00 8.10
C PHE A 104 1.13 5.54 8.03
N PHE A 105 1.63 5.28 6.81
CA PHE A 105 2.97 4.73 6.60
C PHE A 105 4.09 5.77 6.66
N ILE A 106 3.82 7.05 6.37
CA ILE A 106 4.85 8.11 6.43
C ILE A 106 5.55 8.20 7.81
N PRO A 107 4.83 8.39 8.93
CA PRO A 107 5.46 8.42 10.25
C PRO A 107 6.00 7.05 10.68
N LEU A 108 5.39 5.95 10.20
CA LEU A 108 5.87 4.60 10.49
C LEU A 108 7.23 4.35 9.83
N ARG A 109 7.44 4.80 8.59
CA ARG A 109 8.72 4.80 7.87
C ARG A 109 9.82 5.51 8.67
N ASN A 110 9.53 6.70 9.21
CA ASN A 110 10.49 7.42 10.06
C ASN A 110 10.82 6.64 11.34
N LYS A 111 9.84 5.95 11.94
CA LYS A 111 10.08 5.10 13.12
C LYS A 111 10.92 3.86 12.77
N ILE A 112 10.71 3.27 11.59
CA ILE A 112 11.50 2.15 11.05
C ILE A 112 12.97 2.55 10.88
N GLU A 113 13.23 3.74 10.34
CA GLU A 113 14.60 4.24 10.11
C GLU A 113 15.38 4.48 11.41
N HIS A 114 14.69 4.82 12.49
CA HIS A 114 15.33 5.27 13.74
C HIS A 114 15.21 4.29 14.91
N ARG A 115 14.49 3.17 14.78
CA ARG A 115 14.30 2.18 15.85
C ARG A 115 14.28 0.75 15.29
N SER A 116 14.90 -0.20 16.01
CA SER A 116 14.75 -1.63 15.73
C SER A 116 13.28 -2.02 15.88
N MET A 117 12.60 -2.24 14.76
CA MET A 117 11.18 -2.57 14.73
C MET A 117 11.00 -4.08 14.94
N PRO A 118 10.22 -4.53 15.94
CA PRO A 118 9.85 -5.93 16.04
C PRO A 118 8.93 -6.34 14.89
N GLU A 119 8.74 -7.65 14.72
CA GLU A 119 7.86 -8.25 13.71
C GLU A 119 6.42 -7.75 13.93
N LEU A 120 5.94 -6.86 13.05
CA LEU A 120 4.61 -6.23 13.12
C LEU A 120 3.72 -6.61 11.95
N ASP A 121 4.22 -7.51 11.12
CA ASP A 121 3.69 -7.85 9.80
C ASP A 121 2.20 -8.18 9.85
N ALA A 122 1.79 -8.88 10.91
CA ALA A 122 0.40 -9.23 11.21
C ALA A 122 -0.54 -8.04 11.37
N ASN A 123 -0.12 -7.03 12.14
CA ASN A 123 -0.98 -5.93 12.56
C ASN A 123 -1.25 -4.91 11.47
N ILE A 124 -0.34 -4.84 10.50
CA ILE A 124 -0.36 -3.87 9.39
C ILE A 124 -0.49 -4.54 8.02
N PHE A 125 -0.65 -5.87 7.97
CA PHE A 125 -0.78 -6.64 6.73
C PHE A 125 -1.88 -6.04 5.84
N GLY A 126 -3.04 -5.75 6.44
CA GLY A 126 -4.19 -5.19 5.72
C GLY A 126 -3.86 -3.83 5.11
N GLU A 127 -3.23 -2.93 5.86
CA GLU A 127 -2.79 -1.63 5.34
C GLU A 127 -1.71 -1.79 4.25
N CYS A 128 -0.75 -2.70 4.39
CA CYS A 128 0.29 -2.96 3.39
C CYS A 128 -0.33 -3.47 2.08
N GLN A 129 -1.21 -4.47 2.17
CA GLN A 129 -1.87 -5.02 0.98
C GLN A 129 -2.75 -3.97 0.30
N ALA A 130 -3.47 -3.13 1.06
CA ALA A 130 -4.22 -1.99 0.50
C ALA A 130 -3.29 -0.99 -0.19
N MET A 131 -2.13 -0.67 0.38
CA MET A 131 -1.13 0.24 -0.20
C MET A 131 -0.66 -0.23 -1.59
N LEU A 132 -0.44 -1.54 -1.75
CA LEU A 132 -0.06 -2.14 -3.04
C LEU A 132 -1.19 -2.12 -4.06
N LEU A 133 -2.39 -2.55 -3.67
CA LEU A 133 -3.55 -2.59 -4.58
C LEU A 133 -3.94 -1.19 -5.05
N ASN A 134 -3.93 -0.22 -4.14
CA ASN A 134 -4.18 1.18 -4.47
C ASN A 134 -3.12 1.75 -5.43
N PHE A 135 -1.87 1.28 -5.32
CA PHE A 135 -0.78 1.72 -6.19
C PHE A 135 -1.02 1.24 -7.63
N ASP A 136 -1.35 -0.05 -7.79
CA ASP A 136 -1.68 -0.65 -9.09
C ASP A 136 -2.90 0.04 -9.74
N GLU A 137 -3.94 0.33 -8.97
CA GLU A 137 -5.11 1.06 -9.45
C GLU A 137 -4.79 2.52 -9.82
N MET A 138 -3.92 3.19 -9.05
CA MET A 138 -3.50 4.56 -9.36
C MET A 138 -2.66 4.59 -10.65
N LEU A 139 -1.80 3.59 -10.87
CA LEU A 139 -1.08 3.39 -12.12
C LEU A 139 -2.04 3.22 -13.29
N GLU A 140 -3.03 2.34 -13.14
CA GLU A 140 -4.06 2.11 -14.17
C GLU A 140 -4.81 3.41 -14.51
N LYS A 141 -5.28 4.12 -13.48
CA LYS A 141 -6.03 5.37 -13.62
C LYS A 141 -5.21 6.46 -14.32
N GLU A 142 -3.94 6.62 -13.95
CA GLU A 142 -3.12 7.75 -14.42
C GLU A 142 -2.28 7.42 -15.65
N PHE A 143 -2.01 6.15 -15.97
CA PHE A 143 -1.13 5.77 -17.09
C PHE A 143 -1.71 4.68 -18.00
N GLY A 144 -2.75 3.97 -17.58
CA GLY A 144 -3.40 2.88 -18.31
C GLY A 144 -2.88 1.49 -17.92
N SER A 145 -3.62 0.45 -18.31
CA SER A 145 -3.43 -0.94 -17.85
C SER A 145 -2.04 -1.52 -18.12
N LYS A 146 -1.39 -1.15 -19.23
CA LYS A 146 -0.03 -1.60 -19.59
C LYS A 146 1.07 -1.19 -18.60
N HIS A 147 0.73 -0.32 -17.66
CA HIS A 147 1.61 0.13 -16.59
C HIS A 147 1.21 -0.44 -15.23
N CYS A 148 0.31 -1.43 -15.18
CA CYS A 148 -0.03 -2.10 -13.93
C CYS A 148 1.06 -3.11 -13.55
N LEU A 149 1.33 -3.23 -12.25
CA LEU A 149 2.20 -4.26 -11.67
C LEU A 149 1.61 -5.66 -11.80
N ARG A 150 0.27 -5.79 -11.82
CA ARG A 150 -0.41 -7.09 -11.87
C ARG A 150 -0.08 -7.92 -13.11
N GLU A 151 0.45 -7.30 -14.16
CA GLU A 151 0.96 -8.03 -15.34
C GLU A 151 2.27 -8.76 -15.05
N SER A 152 2.97 -8.40 -13.97
CA SER A 152 4.29 -8.92 -13.58
C SER A 152 4.30 -9.75 -12.30
N LEU A 153 3.17 -9.82 -11.56
CA LEU A 153 3.11 -10.45 -10.25
C LEU A 153 2.27 -11.74 -10.29
N SER A 154 2.83 -12.83 -9.76
CA SER A 154 2.09 -14.07 -9.50
C SER A 154 1.53 -14.08 -8.08
N PHE A 155 0.44 -14.84 -7.87
CA PHE A 155 -0.04 -15.10 -6.51
C PHE A 155 1.02 -15.88 -5.73
N SER A 156 1.50 -15.31 -4.63
CA SER A 156 2.56 -15.93 -3.83
C SER A 156 2.01 -17.09 -3.01
N LEU A 157 2.78 -18.18 -2.92
CA LEU A 157 2.46 -19.27 -1.99
C LEU A 157 2.60 -18.75 -0.56
N GLN A 158 1.49 -18.73 0.18
CA GLN A 158 1.44 -18.21 1.54
C GLN A 158 1.26 -19.35 2.54
N MET A 159 2.18 -19.42 3.51
CA MET A 159 1.97 -20.20 4.74
C MET A 159 1.57 -19.21 5.82
N PHE A 160 0.33 -19.30 6.29
CA PHE A 160 -0.12 -18.49 7.43
C PHE A 160 0.10 -19.26 8.73
N PRO A 161 0.76 -18.67 9.74
CA PRO A 161 0.64 -19.14 11.11
C PRO A 161 -0.84 -19.08 11.52
N SER A 162 -1.25 -19.89 12.50
CA SER A 162 -2.58 -19.72 13.09
C SER A 162 -2.75 -18.29 13.61
N ALA A 163 -3.97 -17.74 13.51
CA ALA A 163 -4.27 -16.39 13.99
C ALA A 163 -3.89 -16.21 15.47
N GLU A 164 -4.07 -17.26 16.28
CA GLU A 164 -3.66 -17.33 17.67
C GLU A 164 -2.15 -17.16 17.85
N GLY A 165 -1.32 -17.90 17.10
CA GLY A 165 0.14 -17.79 17.17
C GLY A 165 0.66 -16.42 16.76
N LEU A 166 -0.04 -15.75 15.84
CA LEU A 166 0.31 -14.43 15.32
C LEU A 166 -0.02 -13.31 16.33
N ILE A 167 -1.22 -13.36 16.93
CA ILE A 167 -1.66 -12.40 17.96
C ILE A 167 -0.79 -12.56 19.22
N ASP A 168 -0.54 -13.79 19.65
CA ASP A 168 0.24 -14.08 20.84
C ASP A 168 1.70 -13.62 20.76
N ALA A 169 2.33 -13.72 19.58
CA ALA A 169 3.71 -13.30 19.35
C ALA A 169 3.87 -11.77 19.46
N VAL A 170 2.87 -11.03 18.96
CA VAL A 170 2.81 -9.57 19.05
C VAL A 170 2.53 -9.12 20.48
N THR A 171 1.55 -9.73 21.15
CA THR A 171 1.06 -9.30 22.47
C THR A 171 2.11 -9.53 23.56
N ARG A 172 2.96 -10.56 23.40
CA ARG A 172 4.03 -10.90 24.34
C ARG A 172 5.34 -10.13 24.14
N ASN A 173 5.46 -9.28 23.11
CA ASN A 173 6.69 -8.53 22.83
C ASN A 173 6.61 -7.08 23.36
N PRO A 174 7.28 -6.73 24.47
CA PRO A 174 7.25 -5.38 25.03
C PRO A 174 7.77 -4.31 24.06
N ALA A 175 8.68 -4.67 23.15
CA ALA A 175 9.22 -3.75 22.15
C ALA A 175 8.17 -3.35 21.09
N ALA A 176 7.08 -4.11 20.94
CA ALA A 176 6.01 -3.82 19.99
C ALA A 176 5.01 -2.78 20.52
N LYS A 177 4.93 -2.59 21.85
CA LYS A 177 3.95 -1.71 22.50
C LYS A 177 3.94 -0.27 21.97
N PRO A 178 5.08 0.43 21.81
CA PRO A 178 5.08 1.81 21.31
C PRO A 178 4.50 1.95 19.90
N ILE A 179 4.58 0.89 19.10
CA ILE A 179 4.09 0.88 17.73
C ILE A 179 2.63 0.45 17.70
N ALA A 180 2.23 -0.54 18.51
CA ALA A 180 0.83 -0.87 18.71
C ALA A 180 0.02 0.36 19.18
N ASP A 181 0.56 1.11 20.14
CA ASP A 181 -0.03 2.37 20.63
C ASP A 181 -0.14 3.40 19.50
N PHE A 182 0.90 3.52 18.66
CA PHE A 182 0.86 4.41 17.50
C PHE A 182 -0.23 3.99 16.52
N ILE A 183 -0.34 2.70 16.18
CA ILE A 183 -1.34 2.16 15.26
C ILE A 183 -2.74 2.45 15.78
N GLN A 184 -3.00 2.16 17.07
CA GLN A 184 -4.29 2.41 17.70
C GLN A 184 -4.64 3.90 17.71
N ARG A 185 -3.68 4.76 18.10
CA ARG A 185 -3.88 6.22 18.09
C ARG A 185 -4.16 6.74 16.69
N TYR A 186 -3.39 6.32 15.69
CA TYR A 186 -3.62 6.76 14.32
C TYR A 186 -5.01 6.33 13.83
N ARG A 187 -5.37 5.05 14.00
CA ARG A 187 -6.69 4.52 13.62
C ARG A 187 -7.84 5.29 14.29
N SER A 188 -7.68 5.76 15.53
CA SER A 188 -8.69 6.58 16.22
C SER A 188 -8.92 7.97 15.60
N THR A 189 -7.99 8.46 14.78
CA THR A 189 -8.12 9.74 14.06
C THR A 189 -8.77 9.60 12.68
N VAL A 190 -9.02 8.37 12.23
CA VAL A 190 -9.60 8.06 10.92
C VAL A 190 -11.11 7.89 11.09
N SER A 191 -11.90 8.41 10.15
CA SER A 191 -13.37 8.30 10.23
C SER A 191 -13.82 6.83 10.11
N PRO A 192 -14.99 6.47 10.68
CA PRO A 192 -15.52 5.10 10.57
C PRO A 192 -15.69 4.63 9.13
N GLU A 193 -16.13 5.51 8.23
CA GLU A 193 -16.34 5.22 6.81
C GLU A 193 -15.01 4.89 6.12
N THR A 194 -13.97 5.66 6.44
CA THR A 194 -12.63 5.43 5.89
C THR A 194 -12.01 4.15 6.46
N LEU A 195 -12.17 3.88 7.76
CA LEU A 195 -11.70 2.63 8.39
C LEU A 195 -12.39 1.39 7.80
N ALA A 196 -13.66 1.49 7.41
CA ALA A 196 -14.41 0.42 6.77
C ALA A 196 -14.01 0.18 5.30
N SER A 197 -13.27 1.12 4.69
CA SER A 197 -12.86 1.01 3.30
C SER A 197 -11.73 -0.01 3.11
N GLY A 198 -11.91 -0.92 2.14
CA GLY A 198 -10.83 -1.81 1.68
C GLY A 198 -9.62 -1.06 1.08
N LYS A 199 -9.79 0.23 0.76
CA LYS A 199 -8.71 1.13 0.33
C LYS A 199 -7.87 1.65 1.49
N TYR A 200 -8.41 1.65 2.71
CA TYR A 200 -7.64 1.99 3.90
C TYR A 200 -6.90 0.76 4.43
N SER A 201 -7.61 -0.36 4.60
CA SER A 201 -7.05 -1.64 5.03
C SER A 201 -7.75 -2.77 4.31
N PHE A 202 -6.97 -3.63 3.66
CA PHE A 202 -7.47 -4.82 2.99
C PHE A 202 -7.80 -5.91 4.02
N LYS A 203 -8.94 -6.57 3.85
CA LYS A 203 -9.34 -7.73 4.63
C LYS A 203 -9.79 -8.82 3.66
N ALA A 204 -9.24 -10.01 3.79
CA ALA A 204 -9.62 -11.16 2.98
C ALA A 204 -9.66 -12.42 3.82
N PHE A 205 -10.48 -13.35 3.36
CA PHE A 205 -10.55 -14.72 3.85
C PHE A 205 -10.25 -15.64 2.69
N LEU A 206 -9.37 -16.61 2.91
CA LEU A 206 -9.15 -17.69 1.97
C LEU A 206 -10.07 -18.85 2.37
N ILE A 207 -11.05 -19.14 1.53
CA ILE A 207 -11.93 -20.30 1.71
C ILE A 207 -11.44 -21.38 0.76
N GLN A 208 -10.97 -22.49 1.32
CA GLN A 208 -10.69 -23.67 0.52
C GLN A 208 -12.03 -24.28 0.08
N VAL A 209 -12.27 -24.28 -1.22
CA VAL A 209 -13.42 -24.95 -1.83
C VAL A 209 -13.00 -26.35 -2.31
N THR A 210 -13.94 -27.27 -2.39
CA THR A 210 -13.70 -28.58 -3.01
C THR A 210 -13.25 -28.40 -4.45
N ASN A 211 -12.30 -29.22 -4.91
CA ASN A 211 -11.87 -29.20 -6.31
C ASN A 211 -13.10 -29.39 -7.21
N HIS A 212 -13.42 -28.38 -8.02
CA HIS A 212 -14.48 -28.51 -9.01
C HIS A 212 -14.11 -29.60 -10.03
N PRO A 213 -15.04 -30.46 -10.46
CA PRO A 213 -14.76 -31.47 -11.49
C PRO A 213 -14.43 -30.89 -12.87
N GLY A 214 -14.64 -29.58 -13.08
CA GLY A 214 -14.40 -28.89 -14.35
C GLY A 214 -12.92 -28.54 -14.54
N SER A 215 -12.31 -29.11 -15.58
CA SER A 215 -10.88 -29.07 -15.95
C SER A 215 -10.26 -27.66 -16.20
N SER A 216 -11.03 -26.57 -16.13
CA SER A 216 -10.59 -25.23 -16.59
C SER A 216 -10.66 -24.11 -15.54
N ALA A 217 -11.07 -24.39 -14.30
CA ALA A 217 -11.11 -23.35 -13.27
C ALA A 217 -9.69 -23.03 -12.76
N PRO A 218 -9.27 -21.76 -12.70
CA PRO A 218 -7.97 -21.39 -12.13
C PRO A 218 -7.93 -21.75 -10.64
N SER A 219 -6.76 -22.17 -10.16
CA SER A 219 -6.53 -22.66 -8.79
C SER A 219 -6.83 -21.62 -7.71
N ILE A 220 -6.78 -20.33 -8.05
CA ILE A 220 -7.12 -19.21 -7.16
C ILE A 220 -8.02 -18.25 -7.94
N GLN A 221 -9.13 -17.86 -7.31
CA GLN A 221 -10.07 -16.89 -7.86
C GLN A 221 -10.29 -15.76 -6.85
N PHE A 222 -10.17 -14.52 -7.33
CA PHE A 222 -10.49 -13.35 -6.54
C PHE A 222 -11.91 -12.88 -6.83
N LEU A 223 -12.78 -12.95 -5.83
CA LEU A 223 -14.16 -12.48 -5.93
C LEU A 223 -14.28 -11.12 -5.24
N HIS A 224 -14.57 -10.08 -6.02
CA HIS A 224 -14.87 -8.77 -5.45
C HIS A 224 -16.21 -8.83 -4.71
N TYR A 225 -16.19 -8.57 -3.40
CA TYR A 225 -17.39 -8.60 -2.56
C TYR A 225 -18.53 -7.72 -3.08
N ASP A 226 -18.21 -6.54 -3.62
CA ASP A 226 -19.21 -5.60 -4.16
C ASP A 226 -19.90 -6.11 -5.43
N LYS A 227 -19.26 -7.05 -6.12
CA LYS A 227 -19.79 -7.71 -7.33
C LYS A 227 -20.57 -8.99 -7.02
N LEU A 228 -20.61 -9.42 -5.76
CA LEU A 228 -21.40 -10.58 -5.34
C LEU A 228 -22.89 -10.25 -5.35
N THR A 229 -23.71 -11.27 -5.62
CA THR A 229 -25.16 -11.16 -5.44
C THR A 229 -25.51 -11.04 -3.96
N GLU A 230 -26.71 -10.54 -3.62
CA GLU A 230 -27.13 -10.45 -2.20
C GLU A 230 -27.16 -11.83 -1.51
N GLU A 231 -27.49 -12.90 -2.24
CA GLU A 231 -27.44 -14.27 -1.73
C GLU A 231 -26.00 -14.70 -1.41
N GLN A 232 -25.06 -14.43 -2.32
CA GLN A 232 -23.63 -14.70 -2.11
C GLN A 232 -23.04 -13.85 -0.97
N LYS A 233 -23.45 -12.58 -0.85
CA LYS A 233 -23.07 -11.71 0.27
C LYS A 233 -23.64 -12.25 1.59
N LYS A 234 -24.86 -12.77 1.60
CA LYS A 234 -25.48 -13.37 2.79
C LYS A 234 -24.78 -14.66 3.20
N GLN A 235 -24.42 -15.52 2.24
CA GLN A 235 -23.57 -16.70 2.49
C GLN A 235 -22.20 -16.28 3.02
N ALA A 236 -21.52 -15.34 2.37
CA ALA A 236 -20.26 -14.78 2.85
C ALA A 236 -20.39 -14.28 4.30
N ARG A 237 -21.42 -13.49 4.61
CA ARG A 237 -21.75 -12.99 5.96
C ARG A 237 -22.00 -14.09 6.98
N SER A 238 -22.56 -15.23 6.58
CA SER A 238 -22.80 -16.35 7.50
C SER A 238 -21.51 -16.99 8.01
N TYR A 239 -20.45 -17.02 7.18
CA TYR A 239 -19.12 -17.44 7.62
C TYR A 239 -18.51 -16.46 8.64
N PHE A 240 -18.94 -15.19 8.64
CA PHE A 240 -18.39 -14.11 9.48
C PHE A 240 -19.07 -13.96 10.85
N LYS A 241 -20.17 -14.68 11.15
CA LYS A 241 -20.84 -14.62 12.48
C LYS A 241 -20.10 -15.36 13.60
N THR A 242 -19.01 -16.04 13.27
CA THR A 242 -18.23 -16.91 14.17
C THR A 242 -16.84 -16.37 14.50
N LEU A 243 -16.52 -15.12 14.12
CA LEU A 243 -15.26 -14.43 14.40
C LEU A 243 -15.47 -13.23 15.32
#